data_AF-A0A562D1F4-F1
#
_entry.id   AF-A0A562D1F4-F1
#
_cell.length_a   1.000
_cell.length_b   1.000
_cell.length_c   1.000
_cell.angle_alpha   90.00
_cell.angle_beta   90.00
_cell.angle_gamma   90.00
#
_symmetry.space_group_name_H-M   'P 1'
#
loop_
_entity.id
_entity.type
_entity.pdbx_description
1 polymer ?
#
loop_
_entity_poly.entity_id
_entity_poly.type
_entity_poly.pdbx_seq_one_letter_code
_entity_poly.pdbx_strand_id
1 'polypeptide(L)' 'MPRPGSMRRPVGLPDRLQLAVLRASGLPPTDPRLQALLADWPSERLRADPAAKRQLWPLLRALRRPA' A
#
# COMPACT_ATOMS: atom_id res chain seq x y z
N MET A 1 30.86 5.10 6.93
CA MET A 1 29.97 5.80 5.99
C MET A 1 28.65 5.03 5.84
N PRO A 2 27.62 5.25 6.68
CA PRO A 2 26.31 4.66 6.47
C PRO A 2 25.50 5.46 5.44
N ARG A 3 24.80 4.75 4.56
CA ARG A 3 24.10 5.25 3.36
C ARG A 3 22.86 6.06 3.74
N PRO A 4 22.55 7.19 3.07
CA PRO A 4 21.36 7.98 3.36
C PRO A 4 20.14 7.30 2.73
N GLY A 5 19.03 7.15 3.47
CA GLY A 5 17.82 6.61 2.85
C GLY A 5 16.66 6.16 3.71
N SER A 6 16.56 6.54 4.99
CA SER A 6 15.35 6.30 5.77
C SER A 6 14.79 7.64 6.23
N MET A 7 14.20 8.37 5.27
CA MET A 7 13.39 9.54 5.57
C MET A 7 12.14 9.03 6.29
N ARG A 8 12.22 8.89 7.62
CA ARG A 8 11.10 8.56 8.51
C ARG A 8 10.02 9.61 8.26
N ARG A 9 9.01 9.24 7.48
CA ARG A 9 7.85 10.09 7.22
C ARG A 9 7.12 10.33 8.56
N PRO A 10 6.49 11.51 8.72
CA PRO A 10 5.76 11.84 9.94
C PRO A 10 4.64 10.82 10.18
N VAL A 11 4.61 10.30 11.41
CA VAL A 11 3.80 9.16 11.87
C VAL A 11 2.29 9.46 11.97
N GLY A 12 1.83 10.57 11.38
CA GLY A 12 0.46 11.06 11.50
C GLY A 12 -0.27 11.25 10.16
N LEU A 13 0.41 11.11 9.02
CA LEU A 13 -0.24 11.18 7.70
C LEU A 13 -0.22 9.79 7.04
N PRO A 14 -1.36 9.30 6.52
CA PRO A 14 -1.40 8.05 5.77
C PRO A 14 -0.37 8.09 4.65
N ASP A 15 0.40 7.03 4.55
CA ASP A 15 1.54 7.00 3.64
C ASP A 15 1.06 7.27 2.20
N ARG A 16 1.79 8.07 1.40
CA ARG A 16 1.38 8.33 0.00
C ARG A 16 1.15 7.04 -0.80
N LEU A 17 1.83 5.94 -0.44
CA LEU A 17 1.58 4.63 -1.03
C LEU A 17 0.21 4.08 -0.62
N GLN A 18 -0.16 4.18 0.66
CA GLN A 18 -1.49 3.80 1.13
C GLN A 18 -2.58 4.62 0.44
N LEU A 19 -2.39 5.93 0.30
CA LEU A 19 -3.31 6.80 -0.47
C LEU A 19 -3.40 6.40 -1.95
N ALA A 20 -2.28 6.02 -2.58
CA ALA A 20 -2.29 5.53 -3.96
C ALA A 20 -3.02 4.19 -4.08
N VAL A 21 -2.82 3.28 -3.13
CA VAL A 21 -3.51 1.99 -3.04
C VAL A 21 -5.01 2.19 -2.82
N LEU A 22 -5.41 3.09 -1.92
CA LEU A 22 -6.78 3.53 -1.68
C LEU A 22 -7.46 4.03 -2.96
N ARG A 23 -6.81 4.97 -3.66
CA ARG A 23 -7.34 5.48 -4.94
C ARG A 23 -7.39 4.41 -6.03
N ALA A 24 -6.42 3.49 -6.04
CA ALA A 24 -6.36 2.42 -7.02
C ALA A 24 -7.35 1.28 -6.73
N SER A 25 -7.78 1.08 -5.47
CA SER A 25 -8.76 0.08 -5.07
C SER A 25 -10.20 0.58 -5.16
N GLY A 26 -10.43 1.91 -5.14
CA GLY A 26 -11.78 2.47 -5.14
C GLY A 26 -12.62 2.09 -3.92
N LEU A 27 -12.02 1.43 -2.91
CA LEU A 27 -12.65 1.03 -1.67
C LEU A 27 -12.48 2.12 -0.61
N PRO A 28 -13.44 2.25 0.32
CA PRO A 28 -13.29 3.18 1.44
C PRO A 28 -12.13 2.74 2.36
N PRO A 29 -11.43 3.69 3.02
CA PRO A 29 -10.33 3.39 3.96
C PRO A 29 -10.77 2.59 5.19
N THR A 30 -12.07 2.59 5.48
CA THR A 30 -12.66 1.81 6.57
C THR A 30 -13.02 0.40 6.14
N ASP A 31 -12.83 0.03 4.87
CA ASP A 31 -13.13 -1.31 4.38
C ASP A 31 -12.19 -2.35 5.00
N PRO A 32 -12.71 -3.38 5.68
CA PRO A 32 -11.88 -4.38 6.35
C PRO A 32 -11.02 -5.19 5.37
N ARG A 33 -11.44 -5.38 4.10
CA ARG A 33 -10.64 -6.09 3.09
C ARG A 33 -9.42 -5.27 2.71
N LEU A 34 -9.58 -3.95 2.63
CA LEU A 34 -8.46 -3.05 2.37
C LEU A 34 -7.51 -2.97 3.56
N GLN A 35 -8.04 -2.91 4.78
CA GLN A 35 -7.22 -2.91 6.01
C GLN A 35 -6.42 -4.20 6.16
N ALA A 36 -7.02 -5.36 5.88
CA ALA A 36 -6.32 -6.65 5.86
C ALA A 36 -5.21 -6.67 4.80
N LEU A 37 -5.46 -6.11 3.61
CA LEU A 37 -4.48 -6.03 2.53
C LEU A 37 -3.33 -5.06 2.87
N LEU A 38 -3.60 -3.95 3.55
CA LEU A 38 -2.56 -3.05 4.07
C LEU A 38 -1.75 -3.67 5.21
N ALA A 39 -2.35 -4.55 6.00
CA ALA A 39 -1.67 -5.32 7.05
C ALA A 39 -0.76 -6.41 6.45
N ASP A 40 -1.22 -7.11 5.42
CA ASP A 40 -0.45 -8.14 4.70
C ASP A 40 0.69 -7.54 3.87
N TRP A 41 0.51 -6.30 3.39
CA TRP A 41 1.47 -5.57 2.55
C TRP A 41 1.95 -4.27 3.20
N PRO A 42 2.82 -4.34 4.23
CA PRO A 42 3.35 -3.15 4.87
C PRO A 42 4.15 -2.30 3.87
N SER A 43 3.98 -0.98 3.98
CA SER A 43 4.53 0.01 3.03
C SER A 43 6.06 -0.03 2.90
N GLU A 44 6.76 -0.40 3.98
CA GLU A 44 8.20 -0.64 4.02
C GLU A 44 8.62 -1.75 3.04
N ARG A 45 7.88 -2.87 3.03
CA ARG A 45 8.12 -4.03 2.15
C ARG A 45 7.82 -3.68 0.70
N LEU A 46 6.74 -2.96 0.44
CA LEU A 46 6.39 -2.47 -0.90
C LEU A 46 7.39 -1.43 -1.45
N ARG A 47 8.13 -0.75 -0.57
CA ARG A 47 9.20 0.18 -0.97
C ARG A 47 10.50 -0.52 -1.27
N ALA A 48 10.88 -1.49 -0.45
CA ALA A 48 12.10 -2.27 -0.61
C ALA A 48 12.02 -3.21 -1.83
N ASP A 49 10.82 -3.70 -2.16
CA ASP A 49 10.64 -4.74 -3.18
C ASP A 49 9.70 -4.31 -4.33
N PRO A 50 10.21 -4.15 -5.56
CA PRO A 50 9.38 -3.87 -6.73
C PRO A 50 8.53 -5.06 -7.19
N ALA A 51 8.91 -6.31 -6.90
CA ALA A 51 8.11 -7.49 -7.19
C ALA A 51 6.87 -7.56 -6.29
N ALA A 52 7.00 -7.17 -5.02
CA ALA A 52 5.87 -7.07 -4.09
C ALA A 52 4.75 -6.16 -4.62
N LYS A 53 5.10 -5.00 -5.20
CA LYS A 53 4.13 -4.11 -5.87
C LYS A 53 3.46 -4.77 -7.08
N ARG A 54 4.21 -5.55 -7.87
CA ARG A 54 3.66 -6.26 -9.05
C ARG A 54 2.67 -7.35 -8.65
N GLN A 55 2.88 -8.00 -7.50
CA GLN A 55 1.94 -8.96 -6.92
C GLN A 55 0.69 -8.27 -6.33
N LEU A 56 0.85 -7.08 -5.75
CA LEU A 56 -0.24 -6.29 -5.17
C LEU A 56 -1.26 -5.80 -6.22
N TRP A 57 -0.80 -5.33 -7.38
CA TRP A 57 -1.68 -4.71 -8.38
C TRP A 57 -2.82 -5.58 -8.92
N PRO A 58 -2.63 -6.86 -9.26
CA PRO A 58 -3.74 -7.71 -9.69
C PRO A 58 -4.77 -7.94 -8.56
N LEU A 59 -4.35 -8.06 -7.30
CA LEU A 59 -5.25 -8.20 -6.15
C LEU A 59 -6.13 -6.95 -5.98
N LEU A 60 -5.54 -5.76 -6.07
CA LEU A 60 -6.28 -4.50 -6.01
C LEU A 60 -7.25 -4.33 -7.17
N ARG A 61 -6.88 -4.75 -8.39
CA ARG A 61 -7.79 -4.73 -9.54
C ARG A 61 -8.94 -5.73 -9.41
N ALA A 62 -8.70 -6.90 -8.82
CA ALA A 62 -9.76 -7.88 -8.56
C ALA A 62 -10.78 -7.34 -7.57
N LEU A 63 -10.32 -6.61 -6.53
CA LEU A 63 -11.20 -5.92 -5.58
C LEU A 63 -11.99 -4.76 -6.21
N ARG A 64 -11.42 -4.10 -7.23
CA ARG A 64 -12.05 -2.98 -7.93
C ARG A 64 -13.20 -3.37 -8.83
N ARG A 65 -13.25 -4.61 -9.28
CA ARG A 65 -14.25 -5.06 -10.24
C ARG A 65 -15.58 -5.11 -9.49
N PRO A 66 -16.53 -4.21 -9.78
CA PRO A 66 -17.90 -4.42 -9.30
C PRO A 66 -18.34 -5.76 -9.89
N ALA A 67 -18.93 -6.62 -9.05
CA ALA A 67 -19.66 -7.78 -9.55
C ALA A 67 -20.74 -7.31 -10.53
#